data_AF-A0A8T4XNE7-F1
#
_entry.id   AF-A0A8T4XNE7-F1
#
_cell.length_a   1.000
_cell.length_b   1.000
_cell.length_c   1.000
_cell.angle_alpha   90.00
_cell.angle_beta   90.00
_cell.angle_gamma   90.00
#
_symmetry.space_group_name_H-M   'P 1'
#
loop_
_entity.id
_entity.type
_entity.pdbx_description
1 polymer ?
#
loop_
_entity_poly.entity_id
_entity_poly.type
_entity_poly.pdbx_seq_one_letter_code
_entity_poly.pdbx_strand_id
1 'polypeptide(L)'
;MNAFTGGKPTVAEQRRMGGDPSICSVFQYFYFLFEEDDGKLAERESKCRAGEMLCGECKTELAERVVKFLKEHQKRREKARTIIDKFHLKR
;
A
#
# COMPACT_ATOMS: atom_id res chain seq x y z
N MET A 1 -9.00 -4.27 -8.75
CA MET A 1 -8.63 -3.13 -7.89
C MET A 1 -9.61 -3.08 -6.71
N ASN A 2 -9.62 -4.11 -5.85
CA ASN A 2 -10.80 -4.40 -4.97
C ASN A 2 -10.50 -4.25 -3.48
N ALA A 3 -9.34 -3.70 -3.10
CA ALA A 3 -9.00 -3.49 -1.69
C ALA A 3 -10.02 -2.56 -1.02
N PHE A 4 -10.39 -2.87 0.24
CA PHE A 4 -11.27 -2.02 1.02
C PHE A 4 -10.66 -0.64 1.25
N THR A 5 -11.51 0.40 1.26
CA THR A 5 -11.12 1.79 1.51
C THR A 5 -12.06 2.44 2.49
N GLY A 6 -11.53 3.30 3.36
CA GLY A 6 -12.34 4.20 4.18
C GLY A 6 -12.82 5.47 3.46
N GLY A 7 -12.82 5.50 2.14
CA GLY A 7 -13.32 6.64 1.36
C GLY A 7 -14.85 6.65 1.22
N LYS A 8 -15.37 7.68 0.55
CA LYS A 8 -16.81 7.86 0.33
C LYS A 8 -17.31 7.22 -0.99
N PRO A 9 -18.64 6.97 -1.11
CA PRO A 9 -19.23 6.35 -2.31
C PRO A 9 -19.01 7.16 -3.59
N THR A 10 -19.00 8.50 -3.50
CA THR A 10 -18.81 9.38 -4.66
C THR A 10 -17.60 10.29 -4.51
N VAL A 11 -17.09 10.77 -5.65
CA VAL A 11 -16.01 11.77 -5.69
C VAL A 11 -16.44 13.06 -4.98
N ALA A 12 -17.67 13.52 -5.22
CA ALA A 12 -18.20 14.73 -4.59
C ALA A 12 -18.21 14.62 -3.05
N GLU A 13 -18.67 13.49 -2.50
CA GLU A 13 -18.64 13.25 -1.06
C GLU A 13 -17.22 13.12 -0.52
N GLN A 14 -16.31 12.45 -1.23
CA GLN A 14 -14.90 12.35 -0.84
C GLN A 14 -14.26 13.73 -0.76
N ARG A 15 -14.48 14.59 -1.78
CA ARG A 15 -13.94 15.96 -1.80
C ARG A 15 -14.51 16.82 -0.66
N ARG A 16 -15.78 16.64 -0.32
CA ARG A 16 -16.47 17.44 0.70
C ARG A 16 -16.19 16.98 2.13
N MET A 17 -16.13 15.67 2.36
CA MET A 17 -16.13 15.07 3.70
C MET A 17 -14.82 14.37 4.06
N GLY A 18 -13.92 14.18 3.09
CA GLY A 18 -12.72 13.36 3.26
C GLY A 18 -12.99 11.87 3.41
N GLY A 19 -11.91 11.10 3.47
CA GLY A 19 -11.91 9.69 3.82
C GLY A 19 -11.45 9.43 5.26
N ASP A 20 -11.59 8.18 5.70
CA ASP A 20 -11.07 7.68 6.97
C ASP A 20 -9.89 6.70 6.74
N PRO A 21 -8.64 7.17 6.86
CA PRO A 21 -7.45 6.32 6.77
C PRO A 21 -7.40 5.20 7.82
N SER A 22 -8.03 5.37 9.00
CA SER A 22 -7.89 4.44 10.13
C SER A 22 -8.48 3.04 9.83
N ILE A 23 -9.49 2.99 8.95
CA ILE A 23 -10.13 1.75 8.50
C ILE A 23 -9.68 1.34 7.08
N CYS A 24 -8.77 2.08 6.45
CA CYS A 24 -8.44 1.90 5.04
C CYS A 24 -7.28 0.90 4.86
N SER A 25 -7.56 -0.28 4.27
CA SER A 25 -6.53 -1.28 3.99
C SER A 25 -5.43 -0.74 3.07
N VAL A 26 -5.77 0.14 2.12
CA VAL A 26 -4.79 0.76 1.22
C VAL A 26 -3.80 1.63 2.00
N PHE A 27 -4.28 2.43 2.96
CA PHE A 27 -3.40 3.24 3.81
C PHE A 27 -2.53 2.37 4.72
N GLN A 28 -3.09 1.28 5.28
CA GLN A 28 -2.33 0.32 6.09
C GLN A 28 -1.16 -0.29 5.30
N TYR A 29 -1.33 -0.59 4.01
CA TYR A 29 -0.22 -1.08 3.18
C TYR A 29 0.92 -0.05 3.06
N PHE A 30 0.61 1.23 2.88
CA PHE A 30 1.64 2.28 2.93
C PHE A 30 2.31 2.32 4.30
N TYR A 31 1.50 2.39 5.36
CA TYR A 31 1.99 2.51 6.75
C TYR A 31 2.93 1.37 7.17
N PHE A 32 2.60 0.12 6.81
CA PHE A 32 3.38 -1.03 7.28
C PHE A 32 4.50 -1.46 6.32
N LEU A 33 4.37 -1.22 5.01
CA LEU A 33 5.20 -1.92 4.01
C LEU A 33 5.75 -1.03 2.90
N PHE A 34 5.06 0.05 2.53
CA PHE A 34 5.30 0.70 1.24
C PHE A 34 5.65 2.19 1.31
N GLU A 35 5.65 2.82 2.47
CA GLU A 35 6.19 4.17 2.68
C GLU A 35 7.05 4.16 3.95
N GLU A 36 8.35 4.43 3.80
CA GLU A 36 9.32 4.45 4.89
C GLU A 36 9.47 5.85 5.51
N ASP A 37 8.95 6.88 4.83
CA ASP A 37 9.01 8.27 5.25
C ASP A 37 7.71 8.65 5.99
N ASP A 38 7.80 8.77 7.31
CA ASP A 38 6.69 9.16 8.19
C ASP A 38 6.07 10.51 7.79
N GLY A 39 6.86 11.43 7.24
CA GLY A 39 6.36 12.72 6.76
C GLY A 39 5.42 12.55 5.56
N LYS A 40 5.78 11.68 4.62
CA LYS A 40 4.92 11.35 3.47
C LYS A 40 3.67 10.57 3.88
N LEU A 41 3.77 9.72 4.90
CA LEU A 41 2.61 9.04 5.49
C LEU A 41 1.64 10.05 6.11
N ALA A 42 2.15 10.99 6.92
CA ALA A 42 1.36 12.04 7.54
C ALA A 42 0.71 12.95 6.49
N GLU A 43 1.45 13.33 5.44
CA GLU A 43 0.91 14.12 4.33
C GLU A 43 -0.22 13.37 3.60
N ARG A 44 -0.03 12.08 3.31
CA ARG A 44 -1.06 11.23 2.68
C ARG A 44 -2.30 11.12 3.56
N GLU A 45 -2.13 10.92 4.86
CA GLU A 45 -3.22 10.86 5.81
C GLU A 45 -4.02 12.17 5.81
N SER A 46 -3.32 13.30 5.93
CA SER A 46 -3.91 14.64 5.91
C SER A 46 -4.69 14.88 4.62
N LYS A 47 -4.09 14.61 3.46
CA LYS A 47 -4.76 14.76 2.15
C LYS A 47 -5.99 13.88 2.00
N CYS A 48 -5.97 12.66 2.55
CA CYS A 48 -7.13 11.77 2.54
C CYS A 48 -8.26 12.34 3.42
N ARG A 49 -7.95 12.77 4.65
CA ARG A 49 -8.92 13.36 5.60
C ARG A 49 -9.49 14.69 5.10
N ALA A 50 -8.71 15.47 4.36
CA ALA A 50 -9.15 16.72 3.75
C ALA A 50 -9.96 16.53 2.46
N GLY A 51 -10.03 15.32 1.90
CA GLY A 51 -10.69 15.06 0.62
C GLY A 51 -9.85 15.50 -0.60
N GLU A 52 -8.58 15.85 -0.40
CA GLU A 52 -7.64 16.24 -1.46
C GLU A 52 -7.12 15.05 -2.27
N MET A 53 -7.15 13.85 -1.70
CA MET A 53 -6.74 12.61 -2.36
C MET A 53 -7.96 11.70 -2.61
N LEU A 54 -8.09 11.20 -3.85
CA LEU A 54 -9.12 10.21 -4.18
C LEU A 54 -8.61 8.78 -3.95
N CYS A 55 -9.51 7.89 -3.55
CA CYS A 55 -9.19 6.48 -3.33
C CYS A 55 -8.60 5.79 -4.56
N GLY A 56 -9.05 6.17 -5.76
CA GLY A 56 -8.52 5.62 -7.02
C GLY A 56 -7.05 5.96 -7.22
N GLU A 57 -6.68 7.22 -7.04
CA GLU A 57 -5.30 7.72 -7.15
C GLU A 57 -4.38 7.02 -6.15
N CYS A 58 -4.79 6.99 -4.87
CA CYS A 58 -4.03 6.35 -3.80
C CYS A 58 -3.84 4.84 -4.03
N LYS A 59 -4.89 4.15 -4.53
CA LYS A 59 -4.85 2.73 -4.89
C LYS A 59 -3.92 2.44 -6.06
N THR A 60 -3.95 3.27 -7.10
CA THR A 60 -3.10 3.10 -8.29
C THR A 60 -1.64 3.22 -7.91
N GLU A 61 -1.28 4.25 -7.12
CA GLU A 61 0.08 4.43 -6.63
C GLU A 61 0.55 3.21 -5.80
N LEU A 62 -0.29 2.71 -4.90
CA LEU A 62 0.04 1.52 -4.12
C LEU A 62 0.27 0.31 -5.04
N ALA A 63 -0.60 0.11 -6.02
CA ALA A 63 -0.51 -1.01 -6.95
C ALA A 63 0.83 -1.00 -7.71
N GLU A 64 1.31 0.16 -8.15
CA GLU A 64 2.61 0.30 -8.80
C GLU A 64 3.77 -0.11 -7.88
N ARG A 65 3.76 0.34 -6.63
CA ARG A 65 4.78 -0.04 -5.62
C ARG A 65 4.75 -1.54 -5.33
N VAL A 66 3.56 -2.12 -5.16
CA VAL A 66 3.37 -3.57 -4.94
C VAL A 66 3.87 -4.38 -6.14
N VAL A 67 3.55 -3.98 -7.37
CA VAL A 67 4.01 -4.66 -8.59
C VAL A 67 5.53 -4.64 -8.68
N LYS A 68 6.18 -3.50 -8.40
CA LYS A 68 7.64 -3.39 -8.37
C LYS A 68 8.25 -4.30 -7.30
N PHE A 69 7.69 -4.29 -6.09
CA PHE A 69 8.14 -5.16 -5.00
C PHE A 69 8.03 -6.64 -5.36
N LEU A 70 6.88 -7.07 -5.88
CA LEU A 70 6.64 -8.47 -6.23
C LEU A 70 7.59 -8.96 -7.33
N LYS A 71 7.86 -8.15 -8.36
CA LYS A 71 8.83 -8.50 -9.41
C LYS A 71 10.21 -8.79 -8.83
N GLU A 72 10.71 -7.89 -7.97
CA GLU A 72 12.02 -8.06 -7.35
C GLU A 72 12.04 -9.21 -6.32
N HIS A 73 10.97 -9.35 -5.54
CA HIS A 73 10.83 -10.45 -4.59
C HIS A 73 10.83 -11.81 -5.31
N GLN A 74 10.05 -11.96 -6.38
CA GLN A 74 9.98 -13.20 -7.18
C GLN A 74 11.34 -13.54 -7.80
N LYS A 75 12.06 -12.54 -8.33
CA LYS A 75 13.43 -12.72 -8.84
C LYS A 75 14.38 -13.22 -7.75
N ARG A 76 14.33 -12.65 -6.54
CA ARG A 76 15.14 -13.12 -5.40
C ARG A 76 14.73 -14.52 -4.96
N ARG A 77 13.44 -14.82 -4.94
CA ARG A 77 12.89 -16.15 -4.60
C ARG A 77 13.40 -17.23 -5.55
N GLU A 78 13.41 -16.99 -6.86
CA GLU A 78 13.94 -17.97 -7.81
C GLU A 78 15.44 -18.22 -7.61
N LYS A 79 16.23 -17.17 -7.36
CA LYS A 79 17.65 -17.33 -6.99
C LYS A 79 17.83 -18.11 -5.69
N ALA A 80 16.93 -17.94 -4.72
CA ALA A 80 17.03 -18.64 -3.45
C ALA A 80 16.84 -20.17 -3.58
N ARG A 81 16.13 -20.65 -4.61
CA ARG A 81 15.91 -22.08 -4.85
C ARG A 81 17.20 -22.88 -4.97
N THR A 82 18.28 -22.28 -5.49
CA THR A 82 19.56 -22.97 -5.69
C THR A 82 20.42 -23.06 -4.42
N ILE A 83 20.07 -22.30 -3.38
CA ILE A 83 20.84 -22.21 -2.14
C ILE A 83 20.05 -22.66 -0.91
N ILE A 84 18.77 -23.00 -1.07
CA ILE A 84 17.86 -23.29 0.05
C ILE A 84 18.37 -24.44 0.94
N ASP A 85 19.01 -25.45 0.36
CA ASP A 85 19.55 -26.61 1.08
C ASP A 85 20.66 -26.24 2.07
N LYS A 86 21.34 -25.09 1.88
CA LYS A 86 22.33 -24.57 2.83
C LYS A 86 21.69 -24.08 4.14
N PHE A 87 20.40 -23.76 4.11
CA PHE A 87 19.65 -23.21 5.23
C PHE A 87 18.64 -24.21 5.82
N HIS A 88 18.43 -25.35 5.17
CA HIS A 88 17.66 -26.45 5.74
C HIS A 88 18.45 -27.08 6.90
N LEU A 89 18.11 -26.72 8.13
CA LEU A 89 18.54 -27.45 9.32
C LEU A 89 17.88 -28.82 9.30
N LYS A 90 18.67 -29.88 9.05
CA LYS A 90 18.22 -31.26 9.28
C LYS A 90 17.97 -31.39 10.78
N ARG A 91 16.70 -31.44 11.17
CA ARG A 91 16.31 -31.89 12.52
C ARG A 91 16.58 -33.39 12.65
#